data_AF-A0A443Q8E3-F1
#
_entry.id   AF-A0A443Q8E3-F1
#
_cell.length_a   1.000
_cell.length_b   1.000
_cell.length_c   1.000
_cell.angle_alpha   90.00
_cell.angle_beta   90.00
_cell.angle_gamma   90.00
#
_symmetry.space_group_name_H-M   'P 1'
#
loop_
_entity.id
_entity.type
_entity.pdbx_description
1 polymer ?
#
loop_
_entity_poly.entity_id
_entity_poly.type
_entity_poly.pdbx_seq_one_letter_code
_entity_poly.pdbx_strand_id
1 'polypeptide(L)'
;MLSIHSKDENDFIKSLIDSSTNYWLGAIQLSANVLSFAWSDGSDFNYSNWKPGQPNGNYGNAHDCVAITIDKLGWMDRTCFELHRQICQTSILTNDASLYETFPIHYVLGLTWNQLRLLKNDKILTDNMEKINK
;
A
#
# COMPACT_ATOMS: atom_id res chain seq x y z
N MET A 1 2.88 -4.16 -5.01
CA MET A 1 1.86 -4.87 -4.20
C MET A 1 0.49 -4.35 -4.58
N LEU A 2 -0.58 -5.09 -4.27
CA LEU A 2 -1.96 -4.72 -4.62
C LEU A 2 -2.43 -3.43 -3.91
N SER A 3 -2.94 -2.47 -4.68
CA SER A 3 -3.72 -1.33 -4.20
C SER A 3 -5.20 -1.54 -4.52
N ILE A 4 -6.10 -0.93 -3.74
CA ILE A 4 -7.54 -1.06 -3.94
C ILE A 4 -8.16 0.33 -3.87
N HIS A 5 -8.83 0.73 -4.94
CA HIS A 5 -9.39 2.07 -5.17
C HIS A 5 -10.91 2.09 -5.31
N SER A 6 -11.56 0.92 -5.27
CA SER A 6 -13.01 0.82 -5.39
C SER A 6 -13.58 -0.39 -4.68
N LYS A 7 -14.89 -0.34 -4.44
CA LYS A 7 -15.66 -1.49 -3.94
C LYS A 7 -15.60 -2.68 -4.89
N ASP A 8 -15.66 -2.44 -6.19
CA ASP A 8 -15.65 -3.51 -7.19
C ASP A 8 -14.30 -4.23 -7.23
N GLU A 9 -13.19 -3.50 -7.14
CA GLU A 9 -11.85 -4.09 -6.98
C GLU A 9 -11.75 -4.90 -5.68
N ASN A 10 -12.21 -4.34 -4.56
CA ASN A 10 -12.21 -5.05 -3.29
C ASN A 10 -12.99 -6.36 -3.35
N ASP A 11 -14.18 -6.34 -3.95
CA ASP A 11 -15.06 -7.49 -4.05
C ASP A 11 -14.51 -8.53 -5.03
N PHE A 12 -13.89 -8.09 -6.13
CA PHE A 12 -13.15 -8.96 -7.03
C PHE A 12 -12.02 -9.68 -6.30
N ILE A 13 -11.19 -8.96 -5.54
CA ILE A 13 -10.12 -9.57 -4.75
C ILE A 13 -10.68 -10.52 -3.69
N LYS A 14 -11.74 -10.13 -2.99
CA LYS A 14 -12.46 -11.01 -2.07
C LYS A 14 -12.96 -12.27 -2.75
N SER A 15 -13.33 -12.26 -4.02
CA SER A 15 -13.74 -13.46 -4.75
C SER A 15 -12.59 -14.44 -5.00
N LEU A 16 -11.36 -13.95 -5.16
CA LEU A 16 -10.17 -14.74 -5.52
C LEU A 16 -9.46 -15.39 -4.32
N ILE A 17 -9.51 -14.74 -3.16
CA ILE A 17 -8.75 -15.16 -1.97
C ILE A 17 -9.38 -16.37 -1.28
N ASP A 18 -8.58 -17.19 -0.60
CA ASP A 18 -9.07 -18.29 0.23
C ASP A 18 -9.54 -17.78 1.61
N SER A 19 -10.56 -18.40 2.19
CA SER A 19 -11.12 -17.99 3.49
C SER A 19 -10.30 -18.42 4.72
N SER A 20 -9.30 -19.30 4.56
CA SER A 20 -8.49 -19.84 5.66
C SER A 20 -7.28 -18.97 6.02
N THR A 21 -7.04 -17.87 5.32
CA THR A 21 -5.83 -17.07 5.46
C THR A 21 -6.05 -15.60 5.09
N ASN A 22 -5.13 -14.74 5.50
CA ASN A 22 -5.12 -13.33 5.12
C ASN A 22 -4.06 -13.08 4.05
N TYR A 23 -4.26 -11.99 3.32
CA TYR A 23 -3.37 -11.56 2.26
C TYR A 23 -2.92 -10.13 2.50
N TRP A 24 -1.62 -9.88 2.42
CA TRP A 24 -1.07 -8.54 2.42
C TRP A 24 -1.57 -7.75 1.22
N LEU A 25 -2.01 -6.53 1.49
CA LEU A 25 -2.15 -5.47 0.52
C LEU A 25 -0.86 -4.63 0.47
N GLY A 26 -0.79 -3.68 -0.44
CA GLY A 26 0.37 -2.80 -0.61
C GLY A 26 0.39 -1.57 0.29
N ALA A 27 -0.47 -1.48 1.30
CA ALA A 27 -0.55 -0.31 2.17
C ALA A 27 0.29 -0.48 3.42
N ILE A 28 1.08 0.55 3.74
CA ILE A 28 1.93 0.65 4.93
C ILE A 28 1.56 1.89 5.74
N GLN A 29 1.69 1.82 7.06
CA GLN A 29 1.45 2.93 7.97
C GLN A 29 2.47 4.06 7.71
N LEU A 30 1.99 5.30 7.71
CA LEU A 30 2.81 6.48 7.41
C LEU A 30 3.81 6.82 8.50
N SER A 31 3.41 6.68 9.77
CA SER A 31 4.24 6.95 10.92
C SER A 31 3.73 6.19 12.12
N ALA A 32 4.64 5.94 13.06
CA ALA A 32 4.32 5.39 14.35
C ALA A 32 3.18 6.16 15.04
N ASN A 33 2.26 5.43 15.66
CA ASN A 33 1.12 5.96 16.43
C ASN A 33 0.09 6.77 15.62
N VAL A 34 0.13 6.73 14.28
CA VAL A 34 -0.90 7.37 13.44
C VAL A 34 -1.64 6.31 12.64
N LEU A 35 -2.97 6.27 12.70
CA LEU A 35 -3.81 5.34 11.94
C LEU A 35 -4.02 5.79 10.48
N SER A 36 -2.93 6.18 9.82
CA SER A 36 -2.92 6.64 8.43
C SER A 36 -1.96 5.79 7.60
N PHE A 37 -2.37 5.46 6.39
CA PHE A 37 -1.69 4.50 5.52
C PHE A 37 -1.48 5.10 4.13
N ALA A 38 -0.47 4.62 3.42
CA ALA A 38 -0.23 4.93 2.01
C ALA A 38 0.06 3.67 1.21
N TRP A 39 -0.39 3.66 -0.05
CA TRP A 39 -0.09 2.58 -0.99
C TRP A 39 1.37 2.65 -1.45
N SER A 40 2.03 1.49 -1.53
CA SER A 40 3.43 1.36 -1.96
C SER A 40 3.65 1.74 -3.43
N ASP A 41 2.58 1.73 -4.24
CA ASP A 41 2.63 2.11 -5.65
C ASP A 41 2.48 3.63 -5.86
N GLY A 42 2.26 4.40 -4.79
CA GLY A 42 2.13 5.86 -4.83
C GLY A 42 0.79 6.37 -5.35
N SER A 43 -0.20 5.48 -5.48
CA SER A 43 -1.59 5.85 -5.74
C SER A 43 -2.27 6.44 -4.50
N ASP A 44 -3.39 7.12 -4.69
CA ASP A 44 -4.10 7.77 -3.58
C ASP A 44 -4.78 6.74 -2.67
N PHE A 45 -4.67 6.93 -1.35
CA PHE A 45 -5.43 6.16 -0.37
C PHE A 45 -6.87 6.70 -0.28
N ASN A 46 -7.67 6.42 -1.30
CA ASN A 46 -9.00 7.01 -1.52
C ASN A 46 -10.17 6.05 -1.24
N TYR A 47 -9.89 4.79 -0.93
CA TYR A 47 -10.88 3.77 -0.63
C TYR A 47 -10.44 2.94 0.58
N SER A 48 -11.39 2.52 1.41
CA SER A 48 -11.12 1.59 2.49
C SER A 48 -12.30 0.65 2.76
N ASN A 49 -12.00 -0.57 3.20
CA ASN A 49 -13.00 -1.56 3.57
C ASN A 49 -12.61 -2.26 4.88
N TRP A 50 -12.34 -1.44 5.90
CA TRP A 50 -11.99 -1.90 7.24
C TRP A 50 -13.06 -2.80 7.85
N LYS A 51 -12.63 -3.84 8.56
CA LYS A 51 -13.54 -4.57 9.44
C LYS A 51 -14.02 -3.68 10.59
N PRO A 52 -15.17 -4.01 11.22
CA PRO A 52 -15.57 -3.37 12.47
C PRO A 52 -14.43 -3.41 13.49
N GLY A 53 -14.08 -2.24 14.05
CA GLY A 53 -12.99 -2.09 15.02
C GLY A 53 -11.58 -2.11 14.42
N GLN A 54 -11.43 -1.90 13.12
CA GLN A 54 -10.13 -1.69 12.45
C GLN A 54 -10.09 -0.30 11.77
N PRO A 55 -8.89 0.29 11.57
CA PRO A 55 -7.62 -0.15 12.16
C PRO A 55 -7.62 0.08 13.68
N ASN A 56 -7.00 -0.82 14.45
CA ASN A 56 -7.02 -0.72 15.93
C ASN A 56 -5.72 -0.16 16.53
N GLY A 57 -4.61 -0.14 15.79
CA GLY A 57 -3.33 0.41 16.25
C GLY A 57 -2.72 -0.26 17.48
N ASN A 58 -3.23 -1.42 17.91
CA ASN A 58 -2.85 -2.05 19.18
C ASN A 58 -1.59 -2.92 19.04
N TYR A 59 -0.49 -2.34 18.55
CA TYR A 59 0.76 -3.06 18.24
C TYR A 59 1.90 -2.83 19.23
N GLY A 60 1.62 -2.33 20.44
CA GLY A 60 2.68 -2.10 21.43
C GLY A 60 3.54 -0.88 21.08
N ASN A 61 4.87 -1.02 21.18
CA ASN A 61 5.78 0.12 21.05
C ASN A 61 5.69 0.81 19.68
N ALA A 62 5.90 2.12 19.71
CA ALA A 62 5.83 3.10 18.62
C ALA A 62 6.82 2.91 17.45
N HIS A 63 7.29 1.69 17.15
CA HIS A 63 8.27 1.45 16.08
C HIS A 63 7.97 0.22 15.22
N ASP A 64 6.89 -0.50 15.48
CA ASP A 64 6.56 -1.67 14.68
C ASP A 64 5.98 -1.23 13.34
N CYS A 65 6.56 -1.73 12.25
CA CYS A 65 5.99 -1.59 10.91
C CYS A 65 4.58 -2.16 10.93
N VAL A 66 3.60 -1.39 10.46
CA VAL A 66 2.21 -1.84 10.33
C VAL A 66 1.78 -1.76 8.87
N ALA A 67 1.15 -2.82 8.38
CA ALA A 67 0.63 -2.92 7.02
C ALA A 67 -0.81 -3.43 7.03
N ILE A 68 -1.48 -3.36 5.88
CA ILE A 68 -2.87 -3.80 5.73
C ILE A 68 -2.94 -5.21 5.17
N THR A 69 -3.78 -6.05 5.78
CA THR A 69 -4.20 -7.34 5.26
C THR A 69 -5.68 -7.33 4.86
N ILE A 70 -6.06 -8.22 3.95
CA ILE A 70 -7.44 -8.50 3.55
C ILE A 70 -7.80 -9.97 3.79
N ASP A 71 -9.04 -10.21 4.20
CA ASP A 71 -9.72 -11.51 4.10
C ASP A 71 -11.15 -11.36 3.53
N LYS A 72 -11.93 -12.43 3.54
CA LYS A 72 -13.32 -12.43 3.06
C LYS A 72 -14.23 -11.44 3.79
N LEU A 73 -13.89 -11.02 5.00
CA LEU A 73 -14.69 -10.12 5.82
C LEU A 73 -14.27 -8.67 5.63
N GLY A 74 -12.99 -8.36 5.49
CA GLY A 74 -12.52 -6.99 5.23
C GLY A 74 -11.06 -6.79 5.57
N TRP A 75 -10.68 -5.51 5.74
CA TRP A 75 -9.30 -5.13 5.98
C TRP A 75 -8.96 -5.07 7.46
N MET A 76 -7.72 -5.40 7.77
CA MET A 76 -7.16 -5.37 9.13
C MET A 76 -5.75 -4.80 9.07
N ASP A 77 -5.40 -3.94 10.01
CA ASP A 77 -4.01 -3.59 10.23
C ASP A 77 -3.30 -4.76 10.93
N ARG A 78 -2.01 -4.96 10.62
CA ARG A 78 -1.17 -6.03 11.18
C ARG A 78 0.28 -5.58 11.26
N THR A 79 1.01 -6.12 12.21
CA THR A 79 2.46 -5.92 12.25
C THR A 79 3.10 -6.62 11.05
N CYS A 80 4.03 -5.95 10.36
CA CYS A 80 4.67 -6.44 9.14
C CYS A 80 5.50 -7.73 9.37
N PHE A 81 5.75 -8.09 10.63
CA PHE A 81 6.48 -9.30 11.00
C PHE A 81 5.60 -10.56 11.02
N GLU A 82 4.28 -10.43 10.86
CA GLU A 82 3.39 -11.57 10.70
C GLU A 82 3.55 -12.27 9.34
N LEU A 83 3.30 -13.57 9.32
CA LEU A 83 3.31 -14.38 8.08
C LEU A 83 1.92 -14.39 7.45
N HIS A 84 1.75 -13.66 6.35
CA HIS A 84 0.55 -13.70 5.50
C HIS A 84 0.92 -13.88 4.03
N ARG A 85 -0.05 -14.33 3.21
CA ARG A 85 0.14 -14.47 1.76
C ARG A 85 0.20 -13.08 1.10
N GLN A 86 0.66 -12.99 -0.14
CA GLN A 86 0.76 -11.71 -0.86
C GLN A 86 0.02 -11.76 -2.19
N ILE A 87 -0.58 -10.64 -2.58
CA ILE A 87 -1.19 -10.46 -3.91
C ILE A 87 -0.43 -9.34 -4.63
N CYS A 88 -0.03 -9.63 -5.87
CA CYS A 88 0.65 -8.69 -6.74
C CYS A 88 -0.31 -8.15 -7.78
N GLN A 89 -0.14 -6.87 -8.10
CA GLN A 89 -0.83 -6.19 -9.18
C GLN A 89 0.22 -5.67 -10.16
N THR A 90 -0.10 -5.69 -11.45
CA THR A 90 0.69 -5.07 -12.52
C THR A 90 -0.25 -4.31 -13.45
N SER A 91 0.26 -3.25 -14.08
CA SER A 91 -0.47 -2.60 -15.16
C SER A 91 -0.50 -3.52 -16.38
N ILE A 92 -1.67 -3.67 -16.97
CA ILE A 92 -1.78 -4.25 -18.31
C ILE A 92 -1.36 -3.14 -19.26
N LEU A 93 -0.07 -3.06 -19.60
CA LEU A 93 0.37 -2.17 -20.66
C LEU A 93 -0.34 -2.62 -21.94
N THR A 94 -1.27 -1.81 -22.43
CA THR A 94 -1.98 -2.08 -23.68
C THR A 94 -0.96 -2.05 -24.82
N ASN A 95 -0.66 -3.22 -25.38
CA ASN A 95 0.29 -3.53 -26.44
C ASN A 95 1.74 -3.83 -26.03
N ASP A 96 1.98 -4.84 -25.20
CA ASP A 96 3.26 -5.53 -25.33
C ASP A 96 3.16 -7.06 -25.19
N ALA A 97 3.45 -7.74 -26.30
CA ALA A 97 3.63 -9.19 -26.38
C ALA A 97 4.97 -9.65 -25.75
N SER A 98 5.67 -8.79 -25.01
CA SER A 98 6.99 -9.05 -24.42
C SER A 98 6.96 -9.58 -22.98
N LEU A 99 5.80 -9.75 -22.36
CA LEU A 99 5.67 -10.12 -20.93
C LEU A 99 6.21 -11.52 -20.55
N TYR A 100 6.82 -12.26 -21.50
CA TYR A 100 7.48 -13.52 -21.23
C TYR A 100 9.00 -13.44 -20.98
N GLU A 101 9.67 -12.29 -21.12
CA GLU A 101 11.15 -12.31 -21.09
C GLU A 101 11.90 -11.43 -20.08
N THR A 102 11.32 -10.57 -19.23
CA THR A 102 12.20 -9.80 -18.32
C THR A 102 11.56 -9.29 -17.02
N PHE A 103 11.58 -10.13 -15.99
CA PHE A 103 11.14 -9.81 -14.62
C PHE A 103 12.16 -9.17 -13.62
N PRO A 104 13.34 -8.60 -13.96
CA PRO A 104 14.15 -7.88 -12.94
C PRO A 104 14.15 -6.33 -12.98
N ILE A 105 13.88 -5.66 -14.11
CA ILE A 105 14.24 -4.23 -14.26
C ILE A 105 13.14 -3.24 -13.82
N HIS A 106 11.86 -3.60 -14.00
CA HIS A 106 10.75 -2.68 -13.71
C HIS A 106 10.52 -2.42 -12.21
N TYR A 107 10.86 -3.37 -11.33
CA TYR A 107 10.76 -3.19 -9.88
C TYR A 107 11.70 -2.10 -9.36
N VAL A 108 12.93 -2.04 -9.87
CA VAL A 108 13.92 -1.04 -9.45
C VAL A 108 13.51 0.35 -9.91
N LEU A 109 13.03 0.50 -11.14
CA LEU A 109 12.59 1.78 -11.67
C LEU A 109 11.38 2.34 -10.92
N GLY A 110 10.39 1.51 -10.59
CA GLY A 110 9.22 1.94 -9.81
C GLY A 110 9.59 2.46 -8.41
N LEU A 111 10.49 1.74 -7.71
CA LEU A 111 10.99 2.17 -6.40
C LEU A 111 11.78 3.50 -6.49
N THR A 112 12.63 3.66 -7.51
CA THR A 112 13.40 4.90 -7.71
C THR A 112 12.51 6.09 -8.07
N TRP A 113 11.47 5.90 -8.89
CA TRP A 113 10.51 6.97 -9.20
C TRP A 113 9.70 7.40 -7.97
N ASN A 114 9.29 6.45 -7.13
CA ASN A 114 8.61 6.76 -5.87
C ASN A 114 9.51 7.52 -4.90
N GLN A 115 10.78 7.12 -4.76
CA GLN A 115 11.77 7.88 -3.98
C GLN A 115 11.93 9.32 -4.52
N LEU A 116 12.06 9.48 -5.84
CA LEU A 116 12.18 10.81 -6.46
C LEU A 116 10.92 11.67 -6.28
N ARG A 117 9.73 11.08 -6.36
CA ARG A 117 8.46 11.79 -6.15
C ARG A 117 8.30 12.25 -4.70
N LEU A 118 8.66 11.41 -3.74
CA LEU A 118 8.66 11.76 -2.31
C LEU A 118 9.66 12.89 -2.03
N LEU A 119 10.88 12.81 -2.55
CA LEU A 119 11.90 13.85 -2.40
C LEU A 119 11.47 15.19 -3.03
N LYS A 120 10.78 15.14 -4.17
CA LYS A 120 10.26 16.35 -4.82
C LYS A 120 9.15 17.00 -4.00
N ASN A 121 8.25 16.20 -3.43
CA ASN A 121 7.19 16.71 -2.56
C ASN A 121 7.76 17.30 -1.25
N ASP A 122 8.75 16.65 -0.65
CA ASP A 122 9.45 17.14 0.54
C ASP A 122 10.12 18.49 0.27
N LYS A 123 10.80 18.64 -0.88
CA LYS A 123 11.41 19.91 -1.30
C LYS A 123 10.38 21.02 -1.51
N ILE A 124 9.23 20.71 -2.11
CA ILE A 124 8.14 21.69 -2.27
C ILE A 124 7.59 22.14 -0.92
N LEU A 125 7.48 21.21 0.04
CA LEU A 125 7.04 21.52 1.40
C LEU A 125 8.04 22.42 2.14
N THR A 126 9.34 22.12 2.06
CA THR A 126 10.37 22.97 2.67
C THR A 126 10.44 24.35 2.05
N ASP A 127 10.42 24.45 0.71
CA ASP A 127 10.41 25.75 -0.01
C ASP A 127 9.16 26.60 0.35
N ASN A 128 8.00 25.95 0.55
CA ASN A 128 6.78 26.64 0.97
C ASN A 128 6.85 27.08 2.44
N MET A 129 7.45 26.27 3.32
CA MET A 129 7.67 26.62 4.73
C MET A 129 8.61 27.82 4.89
N GLU A 130 9.68 27.92 4.08
CA GLU A 130 10.57 29.08 4.08
C GLU A 130 9.90 30.36 3.60
N LYS A 131 8.98 30.26 2.63
CA LYS A 131 8.18 31.41 2.16
C LYS A 131 7.15 31.89 3.17
N ILE A 132 6.63 31.00 4.01
CA ILE A 132 5.69 31.35 5.09
C ILE A 132 6.42 32.06 6.25
N ASN A 133 7.69 31.73 6.48
CA ASN A 133 8.49 32.26 7.59
C ASN A 133 9.32 33.52 7.24
N LYS A 134 9.06 34.17 6.10
CA LYS A 134 9.62 35.47 5.70
C LYS A 134 8.53 36.52 5.66
#